data_AF-A0AAV6KYK4-F1
#
_entry.id   AF-A0AAV6KYK4-F1
#
_cell.length_a   1.000
_cell.length_b   1.000
_cell.length_c   1.000
_cell.angle_alpha   90.00
_cell.angle_beta   90.00
_cell.angle_gamma   90.00
#
_symmetry.space_group_name_H-M   'P 1'
#
loop_
_entity.id
_entity.type
_entity.pdbx_description
1 polymer ?
#
loop_
_entity_poly.entity_id
_entity_poly.type
_entity_poly.pdbx_seq_one_letter_code
_entity_poly.pdbx_strand_id
1 'polypeptide(L)'
;MAADSATPNPSHLLICIYTVFVCISVSAVVHAQTLSLGSKHNSTSQLKDSLVYLWPLPAEYTFGNGTLSVDPDLSLAVGGNGGNSAIVRDAFERYRAIIFKHGPSNFRPMKSHISKVRVVVHSDNEELQLGTDESYSLIVAESDDRSIIAEATIEANSVYGALRGLETFSQLCTYDYETKSIHIYKAPWYVRDRPRFAFRGLLLDTSRHYYPVDVIKQIIESMSYAKLNVLHWHIIDEESFPLEVPTYPKLWKGAYSKWERYTIEDADEIVK
;
A
#
# COMPACT_ATOMS: atom_id res chain seq x y z
N MET A 1 58.97 -63.14 6.28
CA MET A 1 59.38 -61.77 6.60
C MET A 1 58.30 -60.87 5.99
N ALA A 2 57.14 -60.71 6.64
CA ALA A 2 56.83 -59.82 7.77
C ALA A 2 57.09 -58.34 7.41
N ALA A 3 56.19 -57.36 7.54
CA ALA A 3 54.75 -57.29 7.81
C ALA A 3 54.29 -55.85 7.42
N ASP A 4 52.98 -55.62 7.43
CA ASP A 4 52.19 -54.51 6.88
C ASP A 4 52.43 -53.04 7.28
N SER A 5 51.83 -52.20 6.43
CA SER A 5 51.51 -50.76 6.46
C SER A 5 50.73 -50.26 7.69
N ALA A 6 50.92 -48.98 8.05
CA ALA A 6 49.84 -48.08 8.50
C ALA A 6 50.31 -46.60 8.58
N THR A 7 49.78 -45.75 7.70
CA THR A 7 49.76 -44.29 7.84
C THR A 7 48.55 -43.87 8.69
N PRO A 8 48.68 -42.95 9.67
CA PRO A 8 47.57 -42.63 10.57
C PRO A 8 46.53 -41.69 9.94
N ASN A 9 45.26 -42.03 10.18
CA ASN A 9 44.02 -41.40 9.70
C ASN A 9 43.72 -40.10 10.49
N PRO A 10 43.23 -38.99 9.88
CA PRO A 10 43.06 -37.69 10.54
C PRO A 10 41.75 -37.57 11.35
N SER A 11 41.23 -38.69 11.87
CA SER A 11 40.01 -38.74 12.69
C SER A 11 40.28 -38.75 14.20
N HIS A 12 41.54 -38.76 14.64
CA HIS A 12 41.91 -38.81 16.06
C HIS A 12 42.31 -37.46 16.67
N LEU A 13 42.31 -36.37 15.89
CA LEU A 13 42.58 -35.01 16.38
C LEU A 13 41.30 -34.21 16.70
N LEU A 14 40.11 -34.75 16.41
CA LEU A 14 38.83 -34.07 16.65
C LEU A 14 38.06 -34.54 17.90
N ILE A 15 38.52 -35.58 18.61
CA ILE A 15 37.82 -36.14 19.77
C ILE A 15 38.38 -35.63 21.12
N CYS A 16 39.49 -34.89 21.13
CA CYS A 16 40.05 -34.27 22.34
C CYS A 16 39.60 -32.81 22.60
N ILE A 17 38.72 -32.24 21.79
CA ILE A 17 38.18 -30.88 22.00
C ILE A 17 36.71 -30.91 22.50
N TYR A 18 36.03 -32.06 22.47
CA TYR A 18 34.61 -32.18 22.87
C TYR A 18 34.35 -32.66 24.31
N THR A 19 35.38 -32.89 25.14
CA THR A 19 35.24 -33.45 26.50
C THR A 19 35.83 -32.59 27.63
N VAL A 20 36.03 -31.29 27.40
CA VAL A 20 36.50 -30.34 28.43
C VAL A 20 35.51 -29.19 28.73
N PHE A 21 34.34 -29.14 28.08
CA PHE A 21 33.31 -28.12 28.33
C PHE A 21 32.01 -28.65 28.96
N VAL A 22 32.08 -29.80 29.64
CA VAL A 22 30.89 -30.46 30.26
C VAL A 22 30.92 -30.51 31.80
N CYS A 23 31.97 -30.05 32.50
CA CYS A 23 32.07 -30.25 33.97
C CYS A 23 32.54 -29.05 34.81
N ILE A 24 32.11 -27.83 34.48
CA ILE A 24 32.15 -26.67 35.40
C ILE A 24 30.86 -25.88 35.08
N SER A 25 29.83 -25.71 35.91
CA SER A 25 29.69 -25.77 37.35
C SER A 25 28.21 -25.99 37.69
N VAL A 26 27.87 -27.17 38.20
CA VAL A 26 26.70 -27.37 39.06
C VAL A 26 27.10 -26.83 40.43
N SER A 27 26.73 -25.59 40.75
CA SER A 27 26.56 -25.05 42.11
C SER A 27 26.18 -23.56 42.06
N ALA A 28 24.90 -23.28 41.85
CA ALA A 28 24.28 -22.01 42.23
C ALA A 28 22.82 -22.31 42.61
N VAL A 29 22.68 -22.84 43.82
CA VAL A 29 21.43 -23.08 44.54
C VAL A 29 20.87 -21.73 44.97
N VAL A 30 19.63 -21.46 44.55
CA VAL A 30 18.59 -20.68 45.22
C VAL A 30 18.93 -19.23 45.56
N HIS A 31 18.46 -18.31 44.73
CA HIS A 31 17.78 -17.06 45.14
C HIS A 31 16.67 -16.77 44.12
N ALA A 32 15.61 -17.59 44.15
CA ALA A 32 14.35 -17.22 43.54
C ALA A 32 13.72 -16.13 44.41
N GLN A 33 14.04 -14.87 44.13
CA GLN A 33 13.24 -13.76 44.63
C GLN A 33 11.90 -13.81 43.92
N THR A 34 10.87 -14.17 44.68
CA THR A 34 9.46 -13.99 44.36
C THR A 34 9.22 -12.51 44.04
N LEU A 35 9.27 -12.16 42.75
CA LEU A 35 8.62 -10.96 42.26
C LEU A 35 7.11 -11.20 42.40
N SER A 36 6.54 -10.54 43.39
CA SER A 36 5.10 -10.39 43.57
C SER A 36 4.48 -9.96 42.23
N LEU A 37 3.67 -10.83 41.63
CA LEU A 37 2.74 -10.46 40.56
C LEU A 37 1.63 -9.60 41.19
N GLY A 38 1.95 -8.31 41.31
CA GLY A 38 1.04 -7.27 41.76
C GLY A 38 0.99 -6.15 40.73
N SER A 39 0.66 -6.47 39.49
CA SER A 39 0.12 -5.47 38.57
C SER A 39 -0.84 -6.14 37.60
N LYS A 40 -2.13 -5.85 37.76
CA LYS A 40 -3.14 -6.04 36.71
C LYS A 40 -2.80 -5.04 35.60
N HIS A 41 -1.77 -5.32 34.81
CA HIS A 41 -1.56 -4.61 33.56
C HIS A 41 -2.62 -5.11 32.59
N ASN A 42 -3.56 -4.23 32.25
CA ASN A 42 -4.45 -4.39 31.10
C ASN A 42 -3.60 -4.40 29.82
N SER A 43 -3.01 -5.55 29.50
CA SER A 43 -2.20 -5.76 28.28
C SER A 43 -3.01 -5.61 26.99
N THR A 44 -4.34 -5.57 27.10
CA THR A 44 -5.28 -5.37 25.98
C THR A 44 -5.52 -3.91 25.62
N SER A 45 -5.17 -2.94 26.47
CA SER A 45 -5.38 -1.51 26.14
C SER A 45 -4.18 -0.86 25.45
N GLN A 46 -2.94 -1.30 25.74
CA GLN A 46 -1.75 -0.68 25.14
C GLN A 46 -1.47 -1.07 23.68
N LEU A 47 -1.97 -2.22 23.22
CA LEU A 47 -1.83 -2.63 21.80
C LEU A 47 -2.85 -1.95 20.88
N LYS A 48 -3.93 -1.36 21.42
CA LYS A 48 -4.92 -0.60 20.65
C LYS A 48 -4.46 0.82 20.31
N ASP A 49 -3.45 1.35 21.00
CA ASP A 49 -3.03 2.74 20.86
C ASP A 49 -2.04 3.02 19.71
N SER A 50 -1.39 2.01 19.09
CA SER A 50 -0.17 2.26 18.29
C SER A 50 -0.25 2.02 16.78
N LEU A 51 -1.30 1.42 16.22
CA LEU A 51 -1.27 1.07 14.79
C LEU A 51 -2.06 2.07 13.93
N VAL A 52 -1.33 3.02 13.38
CA VAL A 52 -1.76 3.79 12.20
C VAL A 52 -1.56 2.87 11.00
N TYR A 53 -2.65 2.35 10.42
CA TYR A 53 -2.61 1.45 9.25
C TYR A 53 -2.44 2.23 7.94
N LEU A 54 -1.46 3.13 7.89
CA LEU A 54 -1.11 3.87 6.67
C LEU A 54 0.14 3.28 6.02
N TRP A 55 0.05 2.98 4.73
CA TRP A 55 1.19 2.53 3.93
C TRP A 55 1.15 3.10 2.50
N PRO A 56 2.24 3.72 2.01
CA PRO A 56 3.41 4.16 2.76
C PRO A 56 3.04 5.17 3.84
N LEU A 57 3.84 5.22 4.92
CA LEU A 57 3.62 6.20 5.99
C LEU A 57 3.85 7.62 5.44
N PRO A 58 2.90 8.56 5.62
CA PRO A 58 3.05 9.94 5.15
C PRO A 58 4.26 10.64 5.77
N ALA A 59 4.81 11.62 5.04
CA ALA A 59 5.94 12.42 5.52
C ALA A 59 5.65 13.16 6.83
N GLU A 60 4.48 13.78 6.94
CA GLU A 60 4.02 14.49 8.14
C GLU A 60 2.55 14.13 8.40
N TYR A 61 2.20 13.78 9.64
CA TYR A 61 0.82 13.58 10.04
C TYR A 61 0.59 13.83 11.53
N THR A 62 -0.62 14.22 11.88
CA THR A 62 -1.13 14.30 13.26
C THR A 62 -2.55 13.74 13.30
N PHE A 63 -2.94 13.24 14.47
CA PHE A 63 -4.25 12.62 14.67
C PHE A 63 -4.78 12.95 16.07
N GLY A 64 -6.11 12.94 16.21
CA GLY A 64 -6.80 13.12 17.48
C GLY A 64 -7.17 11.80 18.13
N ASN A 65 -8.23 11.82 18.95
CA ASN A 65 -8.73 10.64 19.65
C ASN A 65 -10.23 10.38 19.40
N GLY A 66 -10.84 11.14 18.49
CA GLY A 66 -12.23 10.99 18.09
C GLY A 66 -12.43 9.89 17.07
N THR A 67 -13.70 9.51 16.87
CA THR A 67 -14.12 8.55 15.84
C THR A 67 -15.23 9.19 15.03
N LEU A 68 -15.10 9.14 13.70
CA LEU A 68 -16.10 9.62 12.75
C LEU A 68 -16.67 8.44 11.99
N SER A 69 -17.98 8.45 11.73
CA SER A 69 -18.59 7.53 10.77
C SER A 69 -18.52 8.10 9.35
N VAL A 70 -18.44 7.26 8.31
CA VAL A 70 -18.46 7.69 6.91
C VAL A 70 -19.77 7.28 6.27
N ASP A 71 -20.48 8.24 5.68
CA ASP A 71 -21.76 8.05 5.03
C ASP A 71 -21.59 7.22 3.74
N PRO A 72 -22.37 6.14 3.53
CA PRO A 72 -22.40 5.41 2.26
C PRO A 72 -22.69 6.29 1.03
N ASP A 73 -23.47 7.36 1.19
CA ASP A 73 -23.78 8.31 0.13
C ASP A 73 -22.70 9.40 0.00
N LEU A 74 -21.46 9.06 0.38
CA LEU A 74 -20.28 9.92 0.28
C LEU A 74 -20.22 10.59 -1.10
N SER A 75 -20.26 11.92 -1.09
CA SER A 75 -20.28 12.76 -2.29
C SER A 75 -18.94 13.44 -2.52
N LEU A 76 -18.61 13.67 -3.79
CA LEU A 76 -17.45 14.46 -4.18
C LEU A 76 -17.83 15.92 -4.39
N ALA A 77 -17.08 16.83 -3.78
CA ALA A 77 -17.05 18.24 -4.15
C ALA A 77 -15.68 18.57 -4.72
N VAL A 78 -15.65 19.26 -5.85
CA VAL A 78 -14.38 19.63 -6.51
C VAL A 78 -14.16 21.13 -6.49
N GLY A 79 -12.89 21.54 -6.51
CA GLY A 79 -12.48 22.94 -6.59
C GLY A 79 -11.10 23.10 -7.22
N GLY A 80 -10.72 24.35 -7.50
CA GLY A 80 -9.47 24.67 -8.22
C GLY A 80 -9.56 24.39 -9.73
N ASN A 81 -8.51 24.77 -10.47
CA ASN A 81 -8.52 24.72 -11.93
C ASN A 81 -8.58 23.27 -12.46
N GLY A 82 -7.88 22.34 -11.80
CA GLY A 82 -7.87 20.92 -12.15
C GLY A 82 -8.96 20.09 -11.49
N GLY A 83 -9.82 20.70 -10.66
CA GLY A 83 -10.80 19.95 -9.86
C GLY A 83 -11.82 19.19 -10.70
N ASN A 84 -12.20 19.71 -11.87
CA ASN A 84 -13.18 19.10 -12.78
C ASN A 84 -12.59 18.01 -13.69
N SER A 85 -11.33 17.63 -13.48
CA SER A 85 -10.67 16.55 -14.22
C SER A 85 -11.45 15.24 -14.14
N ALA A 86 -11.55 14.53 -15.27
CA ALA A 86 -12.08 13.16 -15.29
C ALA A 86 -11.26 12.23 -14.39
N ILE A 87 -9.94 12.42 -14.32
CA ILE A 87 -9.01 11.63 -13.51
C ILE A 87 -9.40 11.71 -12.02
N VAL A 88 -9.75 12.90 -11.51
CA VAL A 88 -10.14 13.10 -10.12
C VAL A 88 -11.47 12.42 -9.80
N ARG A 89 -12.46 12.57 -10.70
CA ARG A 89 -13.78 11.96 -10.54
C ARG A 89 -13.70 10.42 -10.60
N ASP A 90 -12.98 9.88 -11.56
CA ASP A 90 -12.84 8.43 -11.75
C ASP A 90 -12.05 7.81 -10.59
N ALA A 91 -11.03 8.54 -10.07
CA ALA A 91 -10.33 8.14 -8.86
C ALA A 91 -11.23 8.14 -7.63
N PHE A 92 -12.09 9.15 -7.46
CA PHE A 92 -13.04 9.19 -6.34
C PHE A 92 -14.00 8.00 -6.39
N GLU A 93 -14.60 7.69 -7.55
CA GLU A 93 -15.52 6.56 -7.68
C GLU A 93 -14.82 5.22 -7.39
N ARG A 94 -13.58 5.06 -7.87
CA ARG A 94 -12.74 3.89 -7.53
C ARG A 94 -12.55 3.76 -6.02
N TYR A 95 -12.10 4.82 -5.34
CA TYR A 95 -11.86 4.76 -3.90
C TYR A 95 -13.14 4.60 -3.09
N ARG A 96 -14.24 5.19 -3.54
CA ARG A 96 -15.56 4.94 -2.95
C ARG A 96 -15.93 3.45 -3.04
N ALA A 97 -15.72 2.81 -4.19
CA ALA A 97 -15.95 1.37 -4.33
C ALA A 97 -15.05 0.51 -3.41
N ILE A 98 -13.79 0.91 -3.21
CA ILE A 98 -12.86 0.25 -2.28
C ILE A 98 -13.34 0.38 -0.83
N ILE A 99 -13.65 1.61 -0.39
CA ILE A 99 -14.10 1.92 0.98
C ILE A 99 -15.37 1.13 1.32
N PHE A 100 -16.33 1.05 0.38
CA PHE A 100 -17.62 0.41 0.59
C PHE A 100 -17.72 -1.00 0.00
N LYS A 101 -16.60 -1.69 -0.25
CA LYS A 101 -16.56 -3.04 -0.85
C LYS A 101 -17.42 -4.07 -0.09
N HIS A 102 -17.56 -3.94 1.23
CA HIS A 102 -18.37 -4.82 2.06
C HIS A 102 -19.87 -4.44 2.11
N GLY A 103 -20.28 -3.43 1.34
CA GLY A 103 -21.64 -2.93 1.24
C GLY A 103 -22.07 -2.09 2.45
N PRO A 104 -23.02 -1.15 2.27
CA PRO A 104 -23.64 -0.46 3.40
C PRO A 104 -24.58 -1.44 4.09
N SER A 105 -24.30 -1.79 5.35
CA SER A 105 -25.25 -2.54 6.15
C SER A 105 -25.77 -1.63 7.26
N ASN A 106 -27.01 -1.19 7.13
CA ASN A 106 -27.74 -0.47 8.18
C ASN A 106 -26.96 0.72 8.76
N PHE A 107 -26.50 1.63 7.89
CA PHE A 107 -25.84 2.85 8.34
C PHE A 107 -26.76 3.62 9.29
N ARG A 108 -26.34 3.73 10.55
CA ARG A 108 -26.92 4.65 11.53
C ARG A 108 -25.89 5.74 11.72
N PRO A 109 -26.12 6.96 11.19
CA PRO A 109 -25.14 8.02 11.28
C PRO A 109 -24.83 8.29 12.75
N MET A 110 -23.55 8.30 13.10
CA MET A 110 -23.13 8.86 14.38
C MET A 110 -23.39 10.37 14.37
N LYS A 111 -23.37 10.97 15.57
CA LYS A 111 -23.53 12.43 15.74
C LYS A 111 -22.49 13.23 14.92
N SER A 112 -21.35 12.63 14.59
CA SER A 112 -20.37 13.16 13.65
C SER A 112 -20.17 12.17 12.50
N HIS A 113 -20.41 12.63 11.28
CA HIS A 113 -20.21 11.81 10.09
C HIS A 113 -19.66 12.61 8.91
N ILE A 114 -18.90 11.94 8.05
CA ILE A 114 -18.40 12.49 6.80
C ILE A 114 -19.34 12.07 5.68
N SER A 115 -20.00 13.03 5.05
CA SER A 115 -20.84 12.82 3.86
C SER A 115 -20.27 13.42 2.58
N LYS A 116 -19.16 14.14 2.69
CA LYS A 116 -18.53 14.84 1.57
C LYS A 116 -17.01 14.81 1.66
N VAL A 117 -16.38 14.48 0.53
CA VAL A 117 -14.94 14.70 0.31
C VAL A 117 -14.79 15.87 -0.64
N ARG A 118 -14.10 16.91 -0.20
CA ARG A 118 -13.70 18.04 -1.04
C ARG A 118 -12.31 17.80 -1.60
N VAL A 119 -12.17 17.82 -2.92
CA VAL A 119 -10.86 17.73 -3.59
C VAL A 119 -10.59 19.04 -4.31
N VAL A 120 -9.51 19.72 -3.95
CA VAL A 120 -9.05 20.97 -4.58
C VAL A 120 -7.76 20.68 -5.32
N VAL A 121 -7.75 20.95 -6.63
CA VAL A 121 -6.57 20.80 -7.49
C VAL A 121 -6.22 22.11 -8.15
N HIS A 122 -5.03 22.64 -7.86
CA HIS A 122 -4.64 23.98 -8.28
C HIS A 122 -4.29 24.09 -9.77
N SER A 123 -3.58 23.11 -10.32
CA SER A 123 -3.19 23.05 -11.73
C SER A 123 -4.19 22.27 -12.57
N ASP A 124 -4.51 22.77 -13.75
CA ASP A 124 -5.25 22.04 -14.81
C ASP A 124 -4.33 21.21 -15.72
N ASN A 125 -3.01 21.25 -15.50
CA ASN A 125 -2.07 20.41 -16.23
C ASN A 125 -2.14 18.94 -15.75
N GLU A 126 -2.55 18.06 -16.67
CA GLU A 126 -2.66 16.61 -16.49
C GLU A 126 -1.51 15.82 -17.16
N GLU A 127 -0.47 16.49 -17.64
CA GLU A 127 0.67 15.82 -18.26
C GLU A 127 1.48 15.03 -17.22
N LEU A 128 1.55 13.71 -17.41
CA LEU A 128 2.38 12.83 -16.58
C LEU A 128 3.82 12.84 -17.09
N GLN A 129 4.73 13.35 -16.26
CA GLN A 129 6.16 13.36 -16.53
C GLN A 129 6.96 13.05 -15.26
N LEU A 130 8.24 12.74 -15.43
CA LEU A 130 9.13 12.57 -14.29
C LEU A 130 9.21 13.89 -13.51
N GLY A 131 8.87 13.85 -12.23
CA GLY A 131 8.87 15.03 -11.37
C GLY A 131 7.54 15.79 -11.34
N THR A 132 6.47 15.27 -11.96
CA THR A 132 5.10 15.75 -11.69
C THR A 132 4.84 15.81 -10.19
N ASP A 133 4.23 16.89 -9.72
CA ASP A 133 4.02 17.13 -8.30
C ASP A 133 2.96 16.17 -7.73
N GLU A 134 3.39 15.19 -6.95
CA GLU A 134 2.52 14.22 -6.26
C GLU A 134 2.25 14.60 -4.79
N SER A 135 2.54 15.84 -4.38
CA SER A 135 2.28 16.30 -3.02
C SER A 135 0.80 16.60 -2.78
N TYR A 136 0.35 16.40 -1.54
CA TYR A 136 -1.01 16.70 -1.11
C TYR A 136 -1.06 17.03 0.39
N SER A 137 -2.12 17.72 0.77
CA SER A 137 -2.57 17.85 2.15
C SER A 137 -3.94 17.20 2.29
N LEU A 138 -4.14 16.39 3.33
CA LEU A 138 -5.42 15.79 3.68
C LEU A 138 -5.81 16.24 5.09
N ILE A 139 -7.00 16.80 5.22
CA ILE A 139 -7.59 17.22 6.49
C ILE A 139 -8.90 16.46 6.66
N VAL A 140 -9.02 15.69 7.74
CA VAL A 140 -10.27 15.10 8.18
C VAL A 140 -10.67 15.83 9.45
N ALA A 141 -11.51 16.86 9.29
CA ALA A 141 -11.94 17.67 10.41
C ALA A 141 -12.96 16.91 11.27
N GLU A 142 -12.88 17.07 12.59
CA GLU A 142 -13.96 16.66 13.48
C GLU A 142 -15.05 17.74 13.48
N SER A 143 -16.31 17.33 13.65
CA SER A 143 -17.44 18.25 13.82
C SER A 143 -17.19 19.20 14.99
N ASP A 144 -17.30 20.51 14.76
CA ASP A 144 -17.38 21.49 15.83
C ASP A 144 -18.82 21.54 16.40
N ASP A 145 -19.04 22.11 17.59
CA ASP A 145 -20.35 22.15 18.28
C ASP A 145 -21.51 22.77 17.44
N ARG A 146 -21.19 23.35 16.29
CA ARG A 146 -22.12 24.02 15.36
C ARG A 146 -22.43 23.23 14.07
N SER A 147 -21.71 22.15 13.75
CA SER A 147 -21.93 21.35 12.53
C SER A 147 -21.77 19.86 12.80
N ILE A 148 -22.86 19.10 12.64
CA ILE A 148 -22.90 17.63 12.75
C ILE A 148 -22.15 16.95 11.58
N ILE A 149 -21.97 17.69 10.48
CA ILE A 149 -21.30 17.21 9.26
C ILE A 149 -19.82 17.55 9.34
N ALA A 150 -18.99 16.50 9.35
CA ALA A 150 -17.54 16.59 9.18
C ALA A 150 -17.20 16.60 7.68
N GLU A 151 -16.15 17.32 7.30
CA GLU A 151 -15.68 17.41 5.91
C GLU A 151 -14.25 16.86 5.83
N ALA A 152 -14.02 15.99 4.84
CA ALA A 152 -12.67 15.58 4.45
C ALA A 152 -12.22 16.46 3.29
N THR A 153 -11.09 17.15 3.42
CA THR A 153 -10.54 18.01 2.37
C THR A 153 -9.18 17.49 1.93
N ILE A 154 -9.02 17.27 0.62
CA ILE A 154 -7.75 16.96 -0.04
C ILE A 154 -7.39 18.16 -0.90
N GLU A 155 -6.20 18.71 -0.71
CA GLU A 155 -5.67 19.80 -1.51
C GLU A 155 -4.34 19.37 -2.13
N ALA A 156 -4.20 19.55 -3.44
CA ALA A 156 -3.01 19.17 -4.18
C ALA A 156 -2.71 20.15 -5.31
N ASN A 157 -1.43 20.21 -5.71
CA ASN A 157 -1.03 21.03 -6.85
C ASN A 157 -1.42 20.40 -8.19
N SER A 158 -1.40 19.07 -8.30
CA SER A 158 -1.78 18.33 -9.50
C SER A 158 -2.83 17.26 -9.22
N VAL A 159 -3.46 16.75 -10.28
CA VAL A 159 -4.39 15.61 -10.19
C VAL A 159 -3.74 14.37 -9.56
N TYR A 160 -2.45 14.14 -9.79
CA TYR A 160 -1.72 12.99 -9.24
C TYR A 160 -1.50 13.09 -7.74
N GLY A 161 -1.25 14.31 -7.23
CA GLY A 161 -1.24 14.56 -5.78
C GLY A 161 -2.60 14.24 -5.15
N ALA A 162 -3.69 14.65 -5.79
CA ALA A 162 -5.04 14.33 -5.32
C ALA A 162 -5.31 12.82 -5.31
N LEU A 163 -4.83 12.07 -6.31
CA LEU A 163 -4.89 10.60 -6.32
C LEU A 163 -4.17 9.98 -5.11
N ARG A 164 -2.98 10.50 -4.74
CA ARG A 164 -2.25 10.04 -3.55
C ARG A 164 -3.00 10.39 -2.26
N GLY A 165 -3.67 11.53 -2.21
CA GLY A 165 -4.54 11.93 -1.10
C GLY A 165 -5.76 11.02 -0.94
N LEU A 166 -6.41 10.65 -2.04
CA LEU A 166 -7.56 9.75 -2.02
C LEU A 166 -7.17 8.32 -1.58
N GLU A 167 -5.99 7.84 -2.00
CA GLU A 167 -5.41 6.59 -1.48
C GLU A 167 -5.28 6.64 0.04
N THR A 168 -4.61 7.68 0.57
CA THR A 168 -4.41 7.83 2.02
C THR A 168 -5.74 7.98 2.76
N PHE A 169 -6.71 8.71 2.21
CA PHE A 169 -8.05 8.81 2.79
C PHE A 169 -8.74 7.44 2.85
N SER A 170 -8.63 6.62 1.79
CA SER A 170 -9.23 5.28 1.77
C SER A 170 -8.65 4.37 2.85
N GLN A 171 -7.36 4.50 3.17
CA GLN A 171 -6.71 3.73 4.24
C GLN A 171 -7.14 4.17 5.64
N LEU A 172 -7.59 5.42 5.83
CA LEU A 172 -8.18 5.87 7.09
C LEU A 172 -9.57 5.28 7.34
N CYS A 173 -10.29 4.89 6.28
CA CYS A 173 -11.61 4.28 6.35
C CYS A 173 -11.51 2.80 6.70
N THR A 174 -12.02 2.41 7.86
CA THR A 174 -12.03 1.02 8.33
C THR A 174 -13.47 0.51 8.42
N TYR A 175 -13.72 -0.70 7.90
CA TYR A 175 -14.99 -1.40 8.10
C TYR A 175 -15.04 -2.03 9.49
N ASP A 176 -16.04 -1.64 10.28
CA ASP A 176 -16.35 -2.27 11.56
C ASP A 176 -17.41 -3.35 11.37
N TYR A 177 -17.06 -4.59 11.73
CA TYR A 177 -17.92 -5.76 11.57
C TYR A 177 -19.08 -5.82 12.58
N GLU A 178 -18.95 -5.16 13.74
CA GLU A 178 -19.97 -5.13 14.78
C GLU A 178 -21.08 -4.15 14.39
N THR A 179 -20.70 -2.92 14.02
CA THR A 179 -21.65 -1.89 13.60
C THR A 179 -22.02 -1.98 12.13
N LYS A 180 -21.26 -2.75 11.35
CA LYS A 180 -21.40 -2.94 9.90
C LYS A 180 -21.35 -1.61 9.12
N SER A 181 -20.54 -0.68 9.60
CA SER A 181 -20.36 0.67 9.05
C SER A 181 -18.89 1.02 8.88
N ILE A 182 -18.61 2.05 8.09
CA ILE A 182 -17.26 2.57 7.90
C ILE A 182 -16.99 3.65 8.96
N HIS A 183 -15.83 3.55 9.61
CA HIS A 183 -15.35 4.54 10.57
C HIS A 183 -13.94 5.01 10.25
N ILE A 184 -13.65 6.24 10.66
CA ILE A 184 -12.30 6.80 10.73
C ILE A 184 -11.99 7.01 12.20
N TYR A 185 -11.04 6.22 12.71
CA TYR A 185 -10.54 6.33 14.08
C TYR A 185 -9.48 7.43 14.18
N LYS A 186 -9.27 7.97 15.38
CA LYS A 186 -8.25 9.01 15.67
C LYS A 186 -8.44 10.30 14.89
N ALA A 187 -9.68 10.65 14.57
CA ALA A 187 -9.98 11.98 14.04
C ALA A 187 -9.81 13.06 15.13
N PRO A 188 -9.57 14.33 14.78
CA PRO A 188 -9.27 14.82 13.43
C PRO A 188 -7.91 14.34 12.92
N TRP A 189 -7.77 14.21 11.59
CA TRP A 189 -6.49 13.93 10.94
C TRP A 189 -5.98 15.14 10.18
N TYR A 190 -4.68 15.39 10.27
CA TYR A 190 -3.96 16.31 9.39
C TYR A 190 -2.77 15.57 8.81
N VAL A 191 -2.71 15.47 7.50
CA VAL A 191 -1.64 14.79 6.76
C VAL A 191 -1.09 15.76 5.74
N ARG A 192 0.24 15.88 5.68
CA ARG A 192 0.95 16.58 4.62
C ARG A 192 2.00 15.64 4.08
N ASP A 193 1.92 15.35 2.80
CA ASP A 193 2.71 14.26 2.24
C ASP A 193 3.22 14.59 0.85
N ARG A 194 4.37 13.98 0.53
CA ARG A 194 5.03 14.04 -0.77
C ARG A 194 6.01 12.89 -0.87
N PRO A 195 6.21 12.32 -2.06
CA PRO A 195 7.20 11.27 -2.21
C PRO A 195 8.61 11.81 -1.98
N ARG A 196 9.46 10.98 -1.35
CA ARG A 196 10.91 11.28 -1.23
C ARG A 196 11.62 11.22 -2.58
N PHE A 197 11.18 10.32 -3.46
CA PHE A 197 11.77 10.09 -4.78
C PHE A 197 10.69 10.13 -5.87
N ALA A 198 10.99 10.81 -6.97
CA ALA A 198 10.07 10.95 -8.10
C ALA A 198 9.88 9.65 -8.90
N PHE A 199 10.88 8.76 -8.94
CA PHE A 199 10.79 7.48 -9.65
C PHE A 199 10.56 6.34 -8.65
N ARG A 200 9.41 5.68 -8.72
CA ARG A 200 9.04 4.54 -7.86
C ARG A 200 8.47 3.45 -8.75
N GLY A 201 9.38 2.65 -9.29
CA GLY A 201 9.10 1.72 -10.39
C GLY A 201 8.87 0.28 -9.97
N LEU A 202 8.07 -0.44 -10.76
CA LEU A 202 8.01 -1.89 -10.80
C LEU A 202 8.39 -2.35 -12.21
N LEU A 203 9.35 -3.27 -12.32
CA LEU A 203 9.69 -3.90 -13.60
C LEU A 203 8.80 -5.14 -13.79
N LEU A 204 8.09 -5.19 -14.91
CA LEU A 204 7.30 -6.35 -15.32
C LEU A 204 7.86 -6.93 -16.62
N ASP A 205 8.36 -8.16 -16.54
CA ASP A 205 8.88 -8.90 -17.68
C ASP A 205 7.77 -9.78 -18.27
N THR A 206 7.32 -9.42 -19.48
CA THR A 206 6.30 -10.17 -20.22
C THR A 206 6.86 -10.92 -21.42
N SER A 207 8.19 -10.96 -21.56
CA SER A 207 8.85 -11.72 -22.62
C SER A 207 9.13 -13.16 -22.17
N ARG A 208 9.71 -13.32 -20.98
CA ARG A 208 10.09 -14.64 -20.44
C ARG A 208 8.87 -15.51 -20.16
N HIS A 209 7.76 -14.86 -19.78
CA HIS A 209 6.44 -15.47 -19.67
C HIS A 209 5.40 -14.43 -20.07
N TYR A 210 4.37 -14.84 -20.81
CA TYR A 210 3.27 -13.96 -21.18
C TYR A 210 2.38 -13.66 -19.96
N TYR A 211 1.96 -12.40 -19.82
CA TYR A 211 0.98 -11.96 -18.83
C TYR A 211 -0.30 -11.47 -19.54
N PRO A 212 -1.48 -12.02 -19.25
CA PRO A 212 -2.73 -11.47 -19.76
C PRO A 212 -2.91 -9.99 -19.40
N VAL A 213 -3.55 -9.20 -20.28
CA VAL A 213 -3.74 -7.74 -20.11
C VAL A 213 -4.45 -7.41 -18.80
N ASP A 214 -5.46 -8.19 -18.42
CA ASP A 214 -6.17 -8.03 -17.15
C ASP A 214 -5.26 -8.22 -15.93
N VAL A 215 -4.29 -9.14 -16.00
CA VAL A 215 -3.29 -9.33 -14.95
C VAL A 215 -2.35 -8.12 -14.87
N ILE A 216 -1.91 -7.57 -16.00
CA ILE A 216 -1.09 -6.35 -16.02
C ILE A 216 -1.85 -5.18 -15.37
N LYS A 217 -3.13 -5.02 -15.69
CA LYS A 217 -3.98 -3.98 -15.10
C LYS A 217 -4.18 -4.16 -13.59
N GLN A 218 -4.35 -5.40 -13.12
CA GLN A 218 -4.40 -5.70 -11.68
C GLN A 218 -3.08 -5.37 -10.96
N ILE A 219 -1.94 -5.57 -11.64
CA ILE A 219 -0.63 -5.16 -11.12
C ILE A 219 -0.55 -3.64 -11.01
N ILE A 220 -0.97 -2.90 -12.04
CA ILE A 220 -1.03 -1.42 -12.03
C ILE A 220 -1.97 -0.91 -10.92
N GLU A 221 -3.12 -1.56 -10.74
CA GLU A 221 -4.04 -1.27 -9.65
C GLU A 221 -3.35 -1.47 -8.28
N SER A 222 -2.65 -2.59 -8.11
CA SER A 222 -1.91 -2.88 -6.88
C SER A 222 -0.76 -1.91 -6.62
N MET A 223 -0.09 -1.44 -7.67
CA MET A 223 0.94 -0.40 -7.60
C MET A 223 0.37 0.91 -7.03
N SER A 224 -0.88 1.23 -7.34
CA SER A 224 -1.54 2.45 -6.85
C SER A 224 -1.69 2.47 -5.32
N TYR A 225 -2.01 1.32 -4.71
CA TYR A 225 -2.12 1.16 -3.25
C TYR A 225 -0.80 1.46 -2.53
N ALA A 226 0.33 1.09 -3.13
CA ALA A 226 1.65 1.35 -2.60
C ALA A 226 2.23 2.72 -3.05
N LYS A 227 1.45 3.55 -3.75
CA LYS A 227 1.87 4.82 -4.35
C LYS A 227 3.07 4.68 -5.30
N LEU A 228 3.25 3.53 -5.95
CA LEU A 228 4.19 3.38 -7.07
C LEU A 228 3.65 4.14 -8.30
N ASN A 229 4.54 4.57 -9.19
CA ASN A 229 4.17 5.50 -10.27
C ASN A 229 4.80 5.20 -11.64
N VAL A 230 5.69 4.21 -11.74
CA VAL A 230 6.26 3.80 -13.02
C VAL A 230 6.13 2.30 -13.19
N LEU A 231 5.43 1.86 -14.24
CA LEU A 231 5.54 0.49 -14.71
C LEU A 231 6.64 0.45 -15.77
N HIS A 232 7.77 -0.16 -15.43
CA HIS A 232 8.80 -0.47 -16.41
C HIS A 232 8.42 -1.80 -17.08
N TRP A 233 7.71 -1.69 -18.20
CA TRP A 233 7.27 -2.84 -18.96
C TRP A 233 8.39 -3.38 -19.85
N HIS A 234 9.09 -4.40 -19.35
CA HIS A 234 10.08 -5.16 -20.11
C HIS A 234 9.36 -6.15 -21.02
N ILE A 235 8.95 -5.64 -22.19
CA ILE A 235 7.95 -6.31 -23.03
C ILE A 235 8.53 -7.35 -23.99
N ILE A 236 9.81 -7.23 -24.37
CA ILE A 236 10.50 -8.12 -25.31
C ILE A 236 11.84 -8.58 -24.75
N ASP A 237 12.27 -9.77 -25.14
CA ASP A 237 13.59 -10.35 -24.84
C ASP A 237 13.90 -11.47 -25.84
N GLU A 238 14.95 -12.26 -25.63
CA GLU A 238 15.33 -13.37 -26.52
C GLU A 238 14.20 -14.41 -26.66
N GLU A 239 13.48 -14.69 -25.58
CA GLU A 239 12.50 -15.77 -25.52
C GLU A 239 11.20 -15.48 -26.26
N SER A 240 10.73 -14.23 -26.28
CA SER A 240 9.54 -13.86 -27.06
C SER A 240 9.46 -12.39 -27.48
N PHE A 241 8.70 -12.16 -28.56
CA PHE A 241 8.33 -10.84 -29.06
C PHE A 241 6.80 -10.70 -29.13
N PRO A 242 6.12 -10.42 -28.00
CA PRO A 242 4.65 -10.41 -27.93
C PRO A 242 4.00 -9.11 -28.42
N LEU A 243 4.73 -8.00 -28.50
CA LEU A 243 4.18 -6.69 -28.90
C LEU A 243 3.97 -6.58 -30.42
N GLU A 244 2.83 -6.04 -30.82
CA GLU A 244 2.56 -5.66 -32.21
C GLU A 244 3.36 -4.41 -32.62
N VAL A 245 4.07 -4.51 -33.75
CA VAL A 245 4.78 -3.39 -34.38
C VAL A 245 4.35 -3.33 -35.84
N PRO A 246 3.39 -2.45 -36.23
CA PRO A 246 2.81 -2.46 -37.58
C PRO A 246 3.80 -2.27 -38.72
N THR A 247 4.87 -1.52 -38.48
CA THR A 247 5.94 -1.29 -39.45
C THR A 247 6.83 -2.53 -39.65
N TYR A 248 6.84 -3.46 -38.67
CA TYR A 248 7.63 -4.69 -38.68
C TYR A 248 6.79 -5.91 -38.27
N PRO A 249 5.73 -6.25 -39.03
CA PRO A 249 4.74 -7.27 -38.61
C PRO A 249 5.33 -8.69 -38.51
N LYS A 250 6.52 -8.92 -39.08
CA LYS A 250 7.23 -10.20 -38.96
C LYS A 250 7.78 -10.43 -37.55
N LEU A 251 8.07 -9.38 -36.77
CA LEU A 251 8.57 -9.51 -35.40
C LEU A 251 7.56 -10.20 -34.49
N TRP A 252 6.27 -9.93 -34.69
CA TRP A 252 5.19 -10.53 -33.91
C TRP A 252 5.04 -12.06 -34.09
N LYS A 253 5.73 -12.64 -35.09
CA LYS A 253 5.88 -14.10 -35.20
C LYS A 253 6.80 -14.69 -34.14
N GLY A 254 7.56 -13.88 -33.42
CA GLY A 254 8.39 -14.27 -32.29
C GLY A 254 7.62 -14.40 -30.96
N ALA A 255 6.31 -14.12 -30.93
CA ALA A 255 5.47 -14.46 -29.79
C ALA A 255 5.36 -15.99 -29.61
N TYR A 256 5.14 -16.47 -28.38
CA TYR A 256 4.96 -17.90 -28.11
C TYR A 256 3.80 -18.52 -28.89
N SER A 257 2.68 -17.81 -29.00
CA SER A 257 1.52 -18.24 -29.77
C SER A 257 0.77 -17.04 -30.35
N LYS A 258 -0.37 -17.31 -31.01
CA LYS A 258 -1.27 -16.25 -31.49
C LYS A 258 -2.09 -15.62 -30.36
N TRP A 259 -2.20 -16.28 -29.21
CA TRP A 259 -3.00 -15.85 -28.07
C TRP A 259 -2.17 -15.13 -27.00
N GLU A 260 -0.85 -15.27 -27.08
CA GLU A 260 0.12 -14.67 -26.16
C GLU A 260 0.78 -13.46 -26.84
N ARG A 261 -0.05 -12.47 -27.15
CA ARG A 261 0.29 -11.29 -27.95
C ARG A 261 -0.40 -10.07 -27.38
N TYR A 262 0.26 -8.92 -27.50
CA TYR A 262 -0.31 -7.60 -27.22
C TYR A 262 -0.50 -6.86 -28.54
N THR A 263 -1.73 -6.45 -28.84
CA THR A 263 -2.01 -5.53 -29.94
C THR A 263 -1.68 -4.10 -29.55
N ILE A 264 -1.78 -3.17 -30.51
CA ILE A 264 -1.68 -1.74 -30.19
C ILE A 264 -2.79 -1.31 -29.24
N GLU A 265 -4.01 -1.82 -29.43
CA GLU A 265 -5.14 -1.53 -28.57
C GLU A 265 -4.92 -2.02 -27.14
N ASP A 266 -4.33 -3.21 -26.97
CA ASP A 266 -3.94 -3.71 -25.64
C ASP A 266 -2.93 -2.77 -24.97
N ALA A 267 -1.92 -2.30 -25.73
CA ALA A 267 -0.92 -1.38 -25.20
C ALA A 267 -1.52 0.00 -24.86
N ASP A 268 -2.42 0.53 -25.69
CA ASP A 268 -3.15 1.78 -25.42
C ASP A 268 -4.07 1.65 -24.20
N GLU A 269 -4.72 0.50 -24.03
CA GLU A 269 -5.55 0.21 -22.85
C GLU A 269 -4.71 0.15 -21.56
N ILE A 270 -3.49 -0.39 -21.61
CA ILE A 270 -2.59 -0.48 -20.44
C ILE A 270 -2.04 0.90 -20.04
N VAL A 271 -1.85 1.81 -21.01
CA VAL A 271 -1.28 3.14 -20.78
C VAL A 271 -2.30 4.15 -20.23
N LYS A 272 -3.59 3.98 -20.56
CA LYS A 272 -4.69 4.86 -20.13
C LYS A 272 -5.10 4.65 -18.68
#